data_AF-A0AAE0SEQ1-F1
#
_entry.id   AF-A0AAE0SEQ1-F1
#
_cell.length_a   1.000
_cell.length_b   1.000
_cell.length_c   1.000
_cell.angle_alpha   90.00
_cell.angle_beta   90.00
_cell.angle_gamma   90.00
#
_symmetry.space_group_name_H-M   'P 1'
#
loop_
_entity.id
_entity.type
_entity.pdbx_description
1 polymer ?
#
loop_
_entity_poly.entity_id
_entity_poly.type
_entity_poly.pdbx_seq_one_letter_code
_entity_poly.pdbx_strand_id
1 'polypeptide(L)'
;MVPGNFGLHDQLLALRWVQNNIAQFGGDHNLVTIFGQSAGGGSVSLHMFSPKATGLFRGIIAQSGCALSPWAIYRPPHMISTYTNQLAARLGCRTTSSTEILTCLRNKSTDEIISTNVGAPPMISTFAPRVDDDYIKDLPENLLTKNEFLKEVHFMSGFVPQEMAEDFGDTPGIDKGLTTNMLNDFLRDKSRRYLSQADEMENALICVYPASDDMEANRAKLIEARN
;
A
#
# COMPACT_ATOMS: atom_id res chain seq x y z
N MET A 1 17.99 10.88 -6.25
CA MET A 1 16.63 10.55 -5.78
C MET A 1 16.63 10.40 -4.27
N VAL A 2 15.52 10.77 -3.63
CA VAL A 2 15.30 10.51 -2.21
C VAL A 2 15.15 9.00 -2.00
N PRO A 3 15.80 8.38 -1.00
CA PRO A 3 15.81 6.92 -0.85
C PRO A 3 14.41 6.31 -0.70
N GLY A 4 13.49 7.00 0.00
CA GLY A 4 12.13 6.54 0.23
C GLY A 4 12.02 5.74 1.53
N ASN A 5 10.91 5.01 1.72
CA ASN A 5 10.67 4.11 2.86
C ASN A 5 10.81 4.74 4.27
N PHE A 6 10.80 6.07 4.40
CA PHE A 6 10.96 6.75 5.69
C PHE A 6 9.96 6.27 6.75
N GLY A 7 8.69 6.09 6.38
CA GLY A 7 7.69 5.55 7.31
C GLY A 7 8.02 4.13 7.82
N LEU A 8 8.64 3.28 7.00
CA LEU A 8 9.11 1.97 7.45
C LEU A 8 10.35 2.09 8.35
N HIS A 9 11.25 3.04 8.06
CA HIS A 9 12.39 3.33 8.93
C HIS A 9 11.97 3.91 10.29
N ASP A 10 10.93 4.72 10.33
CA ASP A 10 10.37 5.24 11.58
C ASP A 10 9.79 4.10 12.43
N GLN A 11 9.05 3.19 11.79
CA GLN A 11 8.57 1.97 12.46
C GLN A 11 9.74 1.10 12.93
N LEU A 12 10.78 0.91 12.13
CA LEU A 12 12.00 0.18 12.53
C LEU A 12 12.65 0.81 13.77
N LEU A 13 12.75 2.15 13.80
CA LEU A 13 13.31 2.87 14.92
C LEU A 13 12.47 2.66 16.19
N ALA A 14 11.15 2.70 16.07
CA ALA A 14 10.25 2.39 17.18
C ALA A 14 10.43 0.95 17.69
N LEU A 15 10.58 -0.03 16.78
CA LEU A 15 10.84 -1.42 17.17
C LEU A 15 12.17 -1.59 17.90
N ARG A 16 13.22 -0.89 17.45
CA ARG A 16 14.51 -0.87 18.15
C ARG A 16 14.38 -0.23 19.53
N TRP A 17 13.59 0.83 19.65
CA TRP A 17 13.31 1.44 20.94
C TRP A 17 12.59 0.46 21.87
N VAL A 18 11.57 -0.26 21.39
CA VAL A 18 10.88 -1.30 22.16
C VAL A 18 11.87 -2.35 22.63
N GLN A 19 12.70 -2.90 21.74
CA GLN A 19 13.71 -3.90 22.12
C GLN A 19 14.64 -3.41 23.24
N ASN A 20 15.07 -2.15 23.19
CA ASN A 20 16.00 -1.60 24.16
C ASN A 20 15.37 -1.20 25.50
N ASN A 21 14.05 -0.95 25.53
CA ASN A 21 13.42 -0.28 26.67
C ASN A 21 12.26 -1.05 27.29
N ILE A 22 11.60 -1.97 26.58
CA ILE A 22 10.34 -2.57 27.04
C ILE A 22 10.47 -3.36 28.36
N ALA A 23 11.67 -3.87 28.65
CA ALA A 23 11.98 -4.52 29.93
C ALA A 23 11.75 -3.60 31.14
N GLN A 24 11.98 -2.29 31.00
CA GLN A 24 11.75 -1.31 32.07
C GLN A 24 10.24 -1.10 32.35
N PHE A 25 9.39 -1.46 31.38
CA PHE A 25 7.93 -1.42 31.48
C PHE A 25 7.35 -2.79 31.86
N GLY A 26 8.18 -3.79 32.18
CA GLY A 26 7.77 -5.15 32.54
C GLY A 26 7.43 -6.05 31.35
N GLY A 27 7.70 -5.63 30.11
CA GLY A 27 7.53 -6.48 28.94
C GLY A 27 8.76 -7.33 28.64
N ASP A 28 8.56 -8.48 28.00
CA ASP A 28 9.66 -9.32 27.52
C ASP A 28 9.99 -8.99 26.05
N HIS A 29 11.20 -8.48 25.83
CA HIS A 29 11.68 -8.12 24.50
C HIS A 29 11.77 -9.33 23.54
N ASN A 30 11.84 -10.57 24.06
CA ASN A 30 11.82 -11.80 23.27
C ASN A 30 10.42 -12.25 22.86
N LEU A 31 9.37 -11.61 23.39
CA LEU A 31 7.96 -11.94 23.14
C LEU A 31 7.20 -10.79 22.48
N VAL A 32 7.89 -9.91 21.76
CA VAL A 32 7.27 -8.80 21.03
C VAL A 32 6.52 -9.32 19.80
N THR A 33 5.21 -9.06 19.73
CA THR A 33 4.39 -9.26 18.54
C THR A 33 3.91 -7.93 18.00
N ILE A 34 4.13 -7.68 16.71
CA ILE A 34 3.65 -6.46 16.04
C ILE A 34 2.34 -6.77 15.31
N PHE A 35 1.41 -5.81 15.28
CA PHE A 35 0.16 -5.98 14.57
C PHE A 35 -0.21 -4.70 13.83
N GLY A 36 -0.98 -4.85 12.76
CA GLY A 36 -1.46 -3.72 11.98
C GLY A 36 -2.64 -4.07 11.09
N GLN A 37 -3.49 -3.08 10.85
CA GLN A 37 -4.64 -3.17 9.98
C GLN A 37 -4.44 -2.36 8.69
N SER A 38 -4.95 -2.84 7.55
CA SER A 38 -4.86 -2.18 6.24
C SER A 38 -3.40 -1.86 5.88
N ALA A 39 -3.04 -0.59 5.67
CA ALA A 39 -1.66 -0.13 5.48
C ALA A 39 -0.70 -0.60 6.58
N GLY A 40 -1.19 -0.72 7.82
CA GLY A 40 -0.46 -1.31 8.93
C GLY A 40 -0.22 -2.81 8.75
N GLY A 41 -1.20 -3.57 8.23
CA GLY A 41 -1.06 -4.99 7.88
C GLY A 41 -0.01 -5.19 6.78
N GLY A 42 -0.04 -4.32 5.76
CA GLY A 42 1.02 -4.23 4.75
C GLY A 42 2.39 -3.95 5.38
N SER A 43 2.46 -2.98 6.30
CA SER A 43 3.70 -2.59 6.96
C SER A 43 4.31 -3.69 7.83
N VAL A 44 3.53 -4.33 8.70
CA VAL A 44 4.05 -5.42 9.56
C VAL A 44 4.51 -6.62 8.72
N SER A 45 3.83 -6.90 7.62
CA SER A 45 4.24 -7.92 6.66
C SER A 45 5.52 -7.53 5.91
N LEU A 46 5.69 -6.27 5.51
CA LEU A 46 6.92 -5.78 4.86
C LEU A 46 8.15 -5.87 5.78
N HIS A 47 7.99 -5.69 7.09
CA HIS A 47 9.10 -5.87 8.04
C HIS A 47 9.67 -7.29 8.05
N MET A 48 8.88 -8.31 7.69
CA MET A 48 9.39 -9.69 7.56
C MET A 48 10.35 -9.87 6.37
N PHE A 49 10.32 -8.96 5.41
CA PHE A 49 11.18 -9.01 4.22
C PHE A 49 12.45 -8.16 4.37
N SER A 50 12.61 -7.44 5.49
CA SER A 50 13.79 -6.63 5.75
C SER A 50 14.76 -7.32 6.71
N PRO A 51 16.00 -7.65 6.30
CA PRO A 51 17.02 -8.16 7.22
C PRO A 51 17.31 -7.21 8.38
N LYS A 52 17.07 -5.91 8.21
CA LYS A 52 17.26 -4.89 9.26
C LYS A 52 16.30 -5.04 10.44
N ALA A 53 15.20 -5.78 10.27
CA ALA A 53 14.20 -6.06 11.28
C ALA A 53 14.43 -7.39 12.03
N THR A 54 15.49 -8.13 11.69
CA THR A 54 15.84 -9.40 12.34
C THR A 54 15.93 -9.24 13.86
N GLY A 55 15.23 -10.11 14.59
CA GLY A 55 15.26 -10.15 16.05
C GLY A 55 14.48 -9.02 16.75
N LEU A 56 13.77 -8.16 16.01
CA LEU A 56 13.01 -7.06 16.62
C LEU A 56 11.60 -7.45 17.06
N PHE A 57 11.06 -8.56 16.54
CA PHE A 57 9.77 -9.13 16.91
C PHE A 57 9.79 -10.63 16.68
N ARG A 58 8.97 -11.34 17.44
CA ARG A 58 8.77 -12.79 17.39
C ARG A 58 7.62 -13.19 16.45
N GLY A 59 6.65 -12.31 16.26
CA GLY A 59 5.48 -12.61 15.44
C GLY A 59 4.82 -11.36 14.89
N ILE A 60 4.01 -11.54 13.86
CA ILE A 60 3.16 -10.50 13.29
C ILE A 60 1.69 -10.93 13.20
N ILE A 61 0.80 -9.95 13.31
CA ILE A 61 -0.63 -10.11 13.01
C ILE A 61 -1.02 -9.09 11.93
N ALA A 62 -1.28 -9.56 10.72
CA ALA A 62 -1.63 -8.73 9.57
C ALA A 62 -3.15 -8.76 9.32
N GLN A 63 -3.84 -7.64 9.53
CA GLN A 63 -5.30 -7.57 9.42
C GLN A 63 -5.69 -6.79 8.16
N SER A 64 -6.45 -7.40 7.25
CA SER A 64 -6.98 -6.75 6.04
C SER A 64 -5.90 -6.08 5.17
N GLY A 65 -4.71 -6.69 5.10
CA GLY A 65 -3.58 -6.13 4.36
C GLY A 65 -2.31 -6.94 4.57
N CYS A 66 -1.47 -7.07 3.52
CA CYS A 66 -0.18 -7.74 3.59
C CYS A 66 0.82 -7.16 2.57
N ALA A 67 2.07 -7.59 2.59
CA ALA A 67 3.10 -7.10 1.65
C ALA A 67 2.75 -7.38 0.17
N LEU A 68 1.94 -8.40 -0.10
CA LEU A 68 1.46 -8.75 -1.44
C LEU A 68 0.27 -7.92 -1.89
N SER A 69 -0.33 -7.10 -1.01
CA SER A 69 -1.41 -6.20 -1.43
C SER A 69 -0.90 -5.26 -2.53
N PRO A 70 -1.70 -5.00 -3.58
CA PRO A 70 -1.27 -4.22 -4.75
C PRO A 70 -0.84 -2.79 -4.38
N TRP A 71 -1.36 -2.29 -3.25
CA TRP A 71 -1.13 -0.95 -2.73
C TRP A 71 -0.09 -0.84 -1.62
N ALA A 72 0.44 -1.97 -1.13
CA ALA A 72 1.40 -2.01 -0.03
C ALA A 72 2.82 -1.60 -0.45
N ILE A 73 3.16 -1.78 -1.73
CA ILE A 73 4.45 -1.44 -2.31
C ILE A 73 4.27 -1.05 -3.79
N TYR A 74 5.06 -0.09 -4.27
CA TYR A 74 5.05 0.29 -5.68
C TYR A 74 5.48 -0.85 -6.60
N ARG A 75 4.78 -0.97 -7.74
CA ARG A 75 5.06 -1.90 -8.83
C ARG A 75 5.07 -1.16 -10.17
N PRO A 76 5.93 -1.52 -11.13
CA PRO A 76 5.84 -0.99 -12.50
C PRO A 76 4.43 -1.25 -13.09
N PRO A 77 3.85 -0.31 -13.86
CA PRO A 77 4.43 0.97 -14.31
C PRO A 77 4.29 2.14 -13.31
N HIS A 78 3.68 1.92 -12.14
CA HIS A 78 3.39 2.94 -11.13
C HIS A 78 4.63 3.29 -10.32
N MET A 79 5.48 4.14 -10.90
CA MET A 79 6.74 4.54 -10.28
C MET A 79 6.57 5.81 -9.44
N ILE A 80 7.15 5.80 -8.24
CA ILE A 80 7.21 6.95 -7.33
C ILE A 80 7.77 8.23 -7.99
N SER A 81 8.66 8.08 -8.97
CA SER A 81 9.25 9.19 -9.72
C SER A 81 8.20 9.96 -10.52
N THR A 82 7.21 9.28 -11.11
CA THR A 82 6.12 9.90 -11.86
C THR A 82 5.31 10.82 -10.95
N TYR A 83 4.86 10.31 -9.80
CA TYR A 83 4.08 11.08 -8.84
C TYR A 83 4.90 12.22 -8.21
N THR A 84 6.18 11.97 -7.90
CA THR A 84 7.09 13.00 -7.37
C THR A 84 7.31 14.13 -8.38
N ASN A 85 7.49 13.82 -9.67
CA ASN A 85 7.65 14.83 -10.71
C ASN A 85 6.36 15.62 -10.94
N GLN A 86 5.20 14.96 -10.88
CA GLN A 86 3.91 15.65 -10.97
C GLN A 86 3.67 16.58 -9.78
N LEU A 87 4.00 16.14 -8.56
CA LEU A 87 3.96 16.98 -7.35
C LEU A 87 4.84 18.21 -7.52
N ALA A 88 6.10 17.99 -7.91
CA ALA A 88 7.07 19.06 -8.13
C ALA A 88 6.58 20.06 -9.17
N ALA A 89 6.04 19.59 -10.30
CA ALA A 89 5.51 20.45 -11.36
C ALA A 89 4.32 21.31 -10.88
N ARG A 90 3.37 20.70 -10.14
CA ARG A 90 2.19 21.41 -9.61
C ARG A 90 2.52 22.44 -8.54
N LEU A 91 3.57 22.19 -7.76
CA LEU A 91 4.06 23.12 -6.73
C LEU A 91 5.08 24.15 -7.24
N GLY A 92 5.35 24.18 -8.55
CA GLY A 92 6.26 25.14 -9.17
C GLY A 92 7.75 24.81 -9.02
N CYS A 93 8.10 23.61 -8.58
CA CYS A 93 9.46 23.10 -8.49
C CYS A 93 9.95 22.60 -9.86
N ARG A 94 10.10 23.51 -10.83
CA ARG A 94 10.41 23.20 -12.23
C ARG A 94 11.91 22.98 -12.45
N THR A 95 12.37 21.77 -12.21
CA THR A 95 13.74 21.32 -12.50
C THR A 95 13.76 19.82 -12.79
N THR A 96 14.81 19.34 -13.45
CA THR A 96 15.06 17.90 -13.68
C THR A 96 16.01 17.31 -12.65
N SER A 97 16.68 18.15 -11.84
CA SER A 97 17.60 17.70 -10.80
C SER A 97 16.83 17.21 -9.58
N SER A 98 17.01 15.93 -9.21
CA SER A 98 16.39 15.36 -8.00
C SER A 98 16.71 16.16 -6.74
N THR A 99 17.92 16.71 -6.63
CA THR A 99 18.37 17.47 -5.47
C THR A 99 17.68 18.82 -5.39
N GLU A 100 17.52 19.50 -6.53
CA GLU A 100 16.81 20.79 -6.59
C GLU A 100 15.30 20.62 -6.37
N ILE A 101 14.70 19.56 -6.93
CA ILE A 101 13.31 19.18 -6.63
C ILE A 101 13.14 19.03 -5.11
N LEU A 102 14.03 18.26 -4.46
CA LEU A 102 13.97 18.04 -3.02
C LEU A 102 14.11 19.34 -2.22
N THR A 103 15.08 20.19 -2.56
CA THR A 103 15.28 21.48 -1.90
C THR A 103 14.05 22.37 -2.05
N CYS A 104 13.47 22.41 -3.25
CA CYS A 104 12.25 23.18 -3.49
C CYS A 104 11.05 22.64 -2.70
N LEU A 105 10.81 21.32 -2.73
CA LEU A 105 9.70 20.69 -2.01
C LEU A 105 9.84 20.88 -0.49
N ARG A 106 11.06 20.89 0.07
CA ARG A 106 11.30 21.17 1.49
C ARG A 106 10.96 22.61 1.92
N ASN A 107 10.92 23.53 0.96
CA ASN A 107 10.50 24.92 1.22
C ASN A 107 8.98 25.11 1.10
N LYS A 108 8.23 24.07 0.74
CA LYS A 108 6.77 24.08 0.69
C LYS A 108 6.18 23.75 2.05
N SER A 109 5.03 24.33 2.35
CA SER A 109 4.26 23.95 3.51
C SER A 109 3.72 22.52 3.36
N THR A 110 3.50 21.86 4.50
CA THR A 110 2.86 20.55 4.53
C THR A 110 1.48 20.58 3.87
N ASP A 111 0.71 21.64 4.08
CA ASP A 111 -0.63 21.80 3.51
C ASP A 111 -0.59 21.89 1.97
N GLU A 112 0.35 22.65 1.41
CA GLU A 112 0.56 22.67 -0.04
C GLU A 112 0.87 21.28 -0.60
N ILE A 113 1.73 20.52 0.09
CA ILE A 113 2.14 19.17 -0.35
C ILE A 113 0.95 18.21 -0.30
N ILE A 114 0.21 18.17 0.81
CA ILE A 114 -0.88 17.21 1.02
C ILE A 114 -2.10 17.55 0.15
N SER A 115 -2.43 18.83 -0.02
CA SER A 115 -3.58 19.26 -0.83
C SER A 115 -3.35 19.12 -2.34
N THR A 116 -2.10 18.95 -2.77
CA THR A 116 -1.77 18.78 -4.19
C THR A 116 -2.10 17.36 -4.65
N ASN A 117 -3.23 17.21 -5.32
CA ASN A 117 -3.56 15.98 -6.02
C ASN A 117 -2.55 15.73 -7.15
N VAL A 118 -1.99 14.52 -7.26
CA VAL A 118 -1.06 14.11 -8.32
C VAL A 118 -1.62 13.00 -9.21
N GLY A 119 -2.94 12.81 -9.17
CA GLY A 119 -3.65 11.85 -10.04
C GLY A 119 -3.18 10.42 -9.84
N ALA A 120 -3.00 9.95 -8.61
CA ALA A 120 -2.85 8.53 -8.35
C ALA A 120 -4.21 7.82 -8.52
N PRO A 121 -4.27 6.62 -9.13
CA PRO A 121 -5.50 5.85 -9.19
C PRO A 121 -6.06 5.59 -7.79
N PRO A 122 -7.39 5.47 -7.62
CA PRO A 122 -7.98 4.92 -6.42
C PRO A 122 -7.33 3.59 -6.07
N MET A 123 -7.27 3.32 -4.77
CA MET A 123 -6.64 2.12 -4.23
C MET A 123 -5.13 2.04 -4.43
N ILE A 124 -4.47 2.99 -5.10
CA ILE A 124 -3.00 3.09 -5.11
C ILE A 124 -2.58 4.23 -4.20
N SER A 125 -1.79 3.90 -3.18
CA SER A 125 -1.20 4.90 -2.30
C SER A 125 -0.31 5.85 -3.10
N THR A 126 -0.60 7.15 -3.05
CA THR A 126 0.13 8.20 -3.78
C THR A 126 1.61 8.27 -3.43
N PHE A 127 1.94 7.92 -2.18
CA PHE A 127 3.30 7.71 -1.67
C PHE A 127 3.29 6.45 -0.79
N ALA A 128 3.81 5.35 -1.32
CA ALA A 128 3.87 4.04 -0.67
C ALA A 128 5.32 3.56 -0.50
N PRO A 129 5.55 2.47 0.26
CA PRO A 129 6.81 1.75 0.23
C PRO A 129 7.28 1.42 -1.20
N ARG A 130 8.59 1.30 -1.38
CA ARG A 130 9.22 0.93 -2.66
C ARG A 130 10.34 -0.08 -2.47
N VAL A 131 10.70 -0.77 -3.54
CA VAL A 131 11.99 -1.46 -3.63
C VAL A 131 13.10 -0.40 -3.72
N ASP A 132 14.02 -0.45 -2.76
CA ASP A 132 15.12 0.51 -2.60
C ASP A 132 16.51 -0.13 -2.49
N ASP A 133 16.58 -1.47 -2.54
CA ASP A 133 17.81 -2.25 -2.39
C ASP A 133 18.50 -2.09 -1.00
N ASP A 134 17.79 -1.50 -0.02
CA ASP A 134 18.28 -1.33 1.35
C ASP A 134 17.30 -1.89 2.39
N TYR A 135 16.12 -1.29 2.50
CA TYR A 135 15.09 -1.78 3.41
C TYR A 135 14.31 -2.93 2.80
N ILE A 136 13.90 -2.79 1.54
CA ILE A 136 13.21 -3.82 0.74
C ILE A 136 14.01 -4.06 -0.54
N LYS A 137 14.61 -5.25 -0.65
CA LYS A 137 15.58 -5.58 -1.70
C LYS A 137 14.97 -5.94 -3.05
N ASP A 138 13.78 -6.53 -3.03
CA ASP A 138 13.05 -6.96 -4.21
C ASP A 138 11.55 -6.97 -3.86
N LEU A 139 10.70 -7.20 -4.85
CA LEU A 139 9.26 -7.34 -4.61
C LEU A 139 8.98 -8.54 -3.68
N PRO A 140 8.01 -8.44 -2.75
CA PRO A 140 7.72 -9.51 -1.79
C PRO A 140 7.46 -10.88 -2.45
N GLU A 141 6.79 -10.93 -3.60
CA GLU A 141 6.57 -12.15 -4.39
C GLU A 141 7.88 -12.83 -4.85
N ASN A 142 8.89 -12.03 -5.23
CA ASN A 142 10.20 -12.54 -5.61
C ASN A 142 10.97 -13.06 -4.39
N LEU A 143 10.92 -12.30 -3.29
CA LEU A 143 11.57 -12.68 -2.03
C LEU A 143 10.97 -13.97 -1.45
N LEU A 144 9.65 -14.14 -1.52
CA LEU A 144 8.98 -15.39 -1.14
C LEU A 144 9.46 -16.56 -2.00
N THR A 145 9.51 -16.39 -3.32
CA THR A 145 9.98 -17.44 -4.25
C THR A 145 11.43 -17.83 -4.01
N LYS A 146 12.28 -16.86 -3.64
CA LYS A 146 13.69 -17.07 -3.26
C LYS A 146 13.86 -17.55 -1.82
N ASN A 147 12.78 -17.63 -1.04
CA ASN A 147 12.80 -17.98 0.38
C ASN A 147 13.67 -17.01 1.22
N GLU A 148 13.64 -15.72 0.86
CA GLU A 148 14.41 -14.60 1.43
C GLU A 148 13.51 -13.71 2.32
N PHE A 149 13.15 -14.23 3.49
CA PHE A 149 12.39 -13.51 4.52
C PHE A 149 12.73 -14.06 5.92
N LEU A 150 12.26 -13.40 6.97
CA LEU A 150 12.47 -13.83 8.36
C LEU A 150 11.61 -15.07 8.69
N LYS A 151 12.18 -16.28 8.52
CA LYS A 151 11.47 -17.56 8.64
C LYS A 151 11.03 -17.95 10.06
N GLU A 152 11.75 -17.45 11.06
CA GLU A 152 11.47 -17.74 12.48
C GLU A 152 10.30 -16.93 13.04
N VAL A 153 9.76 -15.98 12.28
CA VAL A 153 8.67 -15.09 12.71
C VAL A 153 7.33 -15.81 12.55
N HIS A 154 6.56 -15.89 13.63
CA HIS A 154 5.19 -16.40 13.59
C HIS A 154 4.28 -15.44 12.81
N PHE A 155 3.44 -15.98 11.93
CA PHE A 155 2.56 -15.19 11.07
C PHE A 155 1.09 -15.54 11.32
N MET A 156 0.28 -14.53 11.61
CA MET A 156 -1.17 -14.62 11.63
C MET A 156 -1.74 -13.56 10.68
N SER A 157 -2.75 -13.92 9.89
CA SER A 157 -3.42 -12.97 9.00
C SER A 157 -4.91 -13.27 8.90
N GLY A 158 -5.70 -12.25 8.57
CA GLY A 158 -7.14 -12.37 8.30
C GLY A 158 -7.67 -11.13 7.57
N PHE A 159 -8.89 -11.23 7.04
CA PHE A 159 -9.60 -10.16 6.35
C PHE A 159 -11.09 -10.23 6.71
N VAL A 160 -11.84 -9.16 6.45
CA VAL A 160 -13.30 -9.15 6.65
C VAL A 160 -14.03 -9.58 5.37
N PRO A 161 -15.23 -10.22 5.45
CA PRO A 161 -15.93 -10.71 4.26
C PRO A 161 -16.32 -9.64 3.24
N GLN A 162 -16.44 -8.37 3.66
CA GLN A 162 -16.77 -7.24 2.79
C GLN A 162 -15.69 -6.14 2.87
N GLU A 163 -14.45 -6.48 2.51
CA GLU A 163 -13.41 -5.45 2.29
C GLU A 163 -13.90 -4.42 1.26
N MET A 164 -13.50 -3.16 1.45
CA MET A 164 -13.87 -2.04 0.56
C MET A 164 -15.38 -1.73 0.48
N ALA A 165 -16.22 -2.30 1.36
CA ALA A 165 -17.65 -1.93 1.41
C ALA A 165 -17.85 -0.42 1.65
N GLU A 166 -16.94 0.21 2.38
CA GLU A 166 -16.93 1.67 2.61
C GLU A 166 -16.84 2.47 1.31
N ASP A 167 -16.12 1.98 0.29
CA ASP A 167 -16.02 2.66 -1.00
C ASP A 167 -17.39 2.77 -1.70
N PHE A 168 -18.33 1.88 -1.37
CA PHE A 168 -19.69 1.89 -1.87
C PHE A 168 -20.69 2.59 -0.93
N GLY A 169 -20.24 3.09 0.23
CA GLY A 169 -21.12 3.61 1.30
C GLY A 169 -22.06 4.73 0.87
N ASP A 170 -21.63 5.58 -0.06
CA ASP A 170 -22.44 6.68 -0.61
C ASP A 170 -23.29 6.27 -1.83
N THR A 171 -23.23 5.00 -2.26
CA THR A 171 -23.97 4.52 -3.43
C THR A 171 -25.45 4.37 -3.09
N PRO A 172 -26.37 5.12 -3.74
CA PRO A 172 -27.80 5.02 -3.43
C PRO A 172 -28.32 3.58 -3.60
N GLY A 173 -28.98 3.06 -2.56
CA GLY A 173 -29.56 1.71 -2.58
C GLY A 173 -28.62 0.58 -2.17
N ILE A 174 -27.39 0.89 -1.71
CA ILE A 174 -26.41 -0.13 -1.25
C ILE A 174 -26.89 -0.93 -0.05
N ASP A 175 -27.82 -0.40 0.73
CA ASP A 175 -28.54 -1.10 1.81
C ASP A 175 -29.29 -2.34 1.31
N LYS A 176 -29.58 -2.44 0.01
CA LYS A 176 -30.25 -3.58 -0.64
C LYS A 176 -29.27 -4.54 -1.32
N GLY A 177 -27.97 -4.36 -1.12
CA GLY A 177 -26.90 -5.12 -1.76
C GLY A 177 -26.31 -4.41 -2.99
N LEU A 178 -25.16 -4.91 -3.43
CA LEU A 178 -24.46 -4.37 -4.60
C LEU A 178 -24.98 -5.06 -5.87
N THR A 179 -25.61 -4.30 -6.76
CA THR A 179 -26.00 -4.81 -8.09
C THR A 179 -24.91 -4.55 -9.12
N THR A 180 -24.88 -5.33 -10.21
CA THR A 180 -23.95 -5.10 -11.33
C THR A 180 -24.06 -3.69 -11.92
N ASN A 181 -25.26 -3.11 -11.94
CA ASN A 181 -25.45 -1.74 -12.42
C ASN A 181 -24.83 -0.70 -11.48
N MET A 182 -24.97 -0.89 -10.16
CA MET A 182 -24.34 -0.02 -9.16
C MET A 182 -22.82 -0.11 -9.23
N LEU A 183 -22.26 -1.30 -9.41
CA LEU A 183 -20.84 -1.49 -9.68
C LEU A 183 -20.41 -0.74 -10.95
N ASN A 184 -21.14 -0.91 -12.05
CA ASN A 184 -20.84 -0.24 -13.32
C ASN A 184 -20.90 1.29 -13.20
N ASP A 185 -21.88 1.83 -12.47
CA ASP A 185 -22.01 3.27 -12.25
C ASP A 185 -20.89 3.80 -11.34
N PHE A 186 -20.53 3.06 -10.31
CA PHE A 186 -19.37 3.36 -9.46
C PHE A 186 -18.07 3.38 -10.28
N LEU A 187 -17.84 2.36 -11.11
CA LEU A 187 -16.69 2.30 -12.02
C LEU A 187 -16.66 3.48 -12.99
N ARG A 188 -17.82 3.88 -13.53
CA ARG A 188 -17.95 5.06 -14.41
C ARG A 188 -17.69 6.38 -13.69
N ASP A 189 -18.18 6.57 -12.47
CA ASP A 189 -17.91 7.79 -11.69
C ASP A 189 -16.42 7.91 -11.38
N LYS A 190 -15.84 6.81 -10.88
CA LYS A 190 -14.43 6.76 -10.53
C LYS A 190 -13.56 6.98 -11.78
N SER A 191 -13.83 6.31 -12.91
CA SER A 191 -13.04 6.50 -14.14
C SER A 191 -13.15 7.92 -14.71
N ARG A 192 -14.30 8.61 -14.57
CA ARG A 192 -14.45 10.02 -14.96
C ARG A 192 -13.62 10.99 -14.10
N ARG A 193 -13.37 10.68 -12.84
CA ARG A 193 -12.50 11.49 -11.97
C ARG A 193 -11.02 11.40 -12.34
N TYR A 194 -10.62 10.33 -13.02
CA TYR A 194 -9.23 10.07 -13.40
C TYR A 194 -9.16 9.64 -14.87
N LEU A 195 -9.67 10.48 -15.77
CA LEU A 195 -9.81 10.18 -17.21
C LEU A 195 -8.53 9.66 -17.88
N SER A 196 -7.35 10.07 -17.39
CA SER A 196 -6.06 9.60 -17.92
C SER A 196 -5.67 8.18 -17.50
N GLN A 197 -6.42 7.57 -16.57
CA GLN A 197 -6.12 6.28 -15.94
C GLN A 197 -7.37 5.38 -15.86
N ALA A 198 -8.41 5.67 -16.65
CA ALA A 198 -9.68 4.96 -16.61
C ALA A 198 -9.51 3.43 -16.77
N ASP A 199 -8.70 3.00 -17.74
CA ASP A 199 -8.44 1.58 -17.99
C ASP A 199 -7.64 0.92 -16.85
N GLU A 200 -6.68 1.63 -16.26
CA GLU A 200 -5.89 1.14 -15.12
C GLU A 200 -6.76 0.98 -13.86
N MET A 201 -7.70 1.91 -13.66
CA MET A 201 -8.65 1.85 -12.55
C MET A 201 -9.67 0.73 -12.69
N GLU A 202 -10.18 0.50 -13.89
CA GLU A 202 -11.09 -0.60 -14.17
C GLU A 202 -10.42 -1.94 -13.84
N ASN A 203 -9.19 -2.15 -14.31
CA ASN A 203 -8.42 -3.36 -14.01
C ASN A 203 -8.08 -3.52 -12.52
N ALA A 204 -7.71 -2.43 -11.83
CA ALA A 204 -7.41 -2.47 -10.40
C ALA A 204 -8.66 -2.81 -9.56
N LEU A 205 -9.82 -2.25 -9.90
CA LEU A 205 -11.09 -2.49 -9.20
C LEU A 205 -11.65 -3.89 -9.49
N ILE A 206 -11.48 -4.39 -10.72
CA ILE A 206 -11.81 -5.76 -11.12
C ILE A 206 -10.98 -6.78 -10.32
N CYS A 207 -9.68 -6.51 -10.11
CA CYS A 207 -8.81 -7.39 -9.34
C CYS A 207 -9.22 -7.55 -7.87
N VAL A 208 -9.87 -6.54 -7.29
CA VAL A 208 -10.30 -6.52 -5.88
C VAL A 208 -11.78 -6.82 -5.69
N TYR A 209 -12.54 -6.99 -6.79
CA TYR A 209 -13.95 -7.35 -6.72
C TYR A 209 -14.09 -8.73 -6.04
N PRO A 210 -14.80 -8.81 -4.90
CA PRO A 210 -14.98 -10.05 -4.18
C PRO A 210 -16.09 -10.85 -4.88
N ALA A 211 -15.78 -11.46 -6.02
CA ALA A 211 -16.68 -12.43 -6.63
C ALA A 211 -16.90 -13.56 -5.61
N SER A 212 -18.17 -13.87 -5.33
CA SER A 212 -18.51 -14.92 -4.38
C SER A 212 -18.25 -16.32 -4.96
N ASP A 213 -18.17 -16.44 -6.29
CA ASP A 213 -17.75 -17.62 -7.01
C ASP A 213 -17.16 -17.29 -8.41
N ASP A 214 -16.56 -18.29 -9.06
CA ASP A 214 -15.98 -18.17 -10.39
C ASP A 214 -17.03 -17.87 -11.49
N MET A 215 -18.29 -18.20 -11.25
CA MET A 215 -19.39 -17.92 -12.18
C MET A 215 -19.69 -16.43 -12.21
N GLU A 216 -19.74 -15.79 -11.04
CA GLU A 216 -19.88 -14.35 -10.87
C GLU A 216 -18.68 -13.62 -11.46
N ALA A 217 -17.46 -14.13 -11.21
CA ALA A 217 -16.25 -13.58 -11.79
C ALA A 217 -16.24 -13.65 -13.34
N ASN A 218 -16.68 -14.78 -13.91
CA ASN A 218 -16.80 -14.94 -15.36
C ASN A 218 -17.88 -14.03 -15.98
N ARG A 219 -19.04 -13.91 -15.32
CA ARG A 219 -20.15 -13.07 -15.79
C ARG A 219 -19.76 -11.59 -15.84
N ALA A 220 -18.93 -11.16 -14.90
CA ALA A 220 -18.36 -9.82 -14.87
C ALA A 220 -17.10 -9.67 -15.75
N LYS A 221 -16.72 -10.70 -16.52
CA LYS A 221 -15.53 -10.76 -17.41
C LYS A 221 -14.18 -10.56 -16.70
N LEU A 222 -14.11 -10.88 -15.40
CA LEU A 222 -12.91 -10.64 -14.60
C LEU A 222 -11.75 -11.61 -14.92
N ILE A 223 -12.06 -12.80 -15.48
CA ILE A 223 -11.05 -13.83 -15.79
C ILE A 223 -10.14 -13.41 -16.96
N GLU A 224 -10.68 -12.66 -17.93
CA GLU A 224 -9.89 -12.19 -19.09
C GLU A 224 -8.91 -11.06 -18.70
N ALA A 225 -9.22 -10.26 -17.69
CA ALA A 225 -8.39 -9.14 -17.22
C ALA A 225 -7.19 -9.57 -16.34
N ARG A 226 -7.06 -10.86 -16.00
CA ARG A 226 -5.94 -11.41 -15.19
C ARG A 226 -4.75 -11.93 -16.02
N ASN A 227 -4.88 -12.00 -17.35
CA ASN A 227 -3.85 -12.47 -18.29
C ASN A 227 -3.22 -11.30 -19.05
#